data_AF-A0A5C6EPZ6-F1
#
_entry.id   AF-A0A5C6EPZ6-F1
#
_cell.length_a   1.000
_cell.length_b   1.000
_cell.length_c   1.000
_cell.angle_alpha   90.00
_cell.angle_beta   90.00
_cell.angle_gamma   90.00
#
_symmetry.space_group_name_H-M   'P 1'
#
loop_
_entity.id
_entity.type
_entity.pdbx_description
1 polymer ?
#
loop_
_entity_poly.entity_id
_entity_poly.type
_entity_poly.pdbx_seq_one_letter_code
_entity_poly.pdbx_strand_id
1 'polypeptide(L)'
;MPKNVTIKSDLGVTLLATLYGESRDAIIRISPDVAGPTSGLDNHAPAADLGYLWFRDVHDWPMVTGSLDVVVASTPDAAERIVYFLLDRLLDTDEQVHCRIQLTEPLNTLVQTGEEDIFVDGRG
;
A
#
# COMPACT_ATOMS: atom_id res chain seq x y z
N MET A 1 -10.51 -16.42 2.99
CA MET A 1 -10.85 -15.62 1.77
C MET A 1 -10.27 -14.22 1.97
N PRO A 2 -9.71 -13.58 0.94
CA PRO A 2 -9.15 -12.24 1.07
C PRO A 2 -10.24 -11.22 1.44
N LYS A 3 -9.95 -10.35 2.40
CA LYS A 3 -10.86 -9.27 2.84
C LYS A 3 -10.52 -8.00 2.07
N ASN A 4 -11.53 -7.29 1.58
CA ASN A 4 -11.34 -6.09 0.76
C ASN A 4 -11.98 -4.86 1.40
N VAL A 5 -11.33 -3.71 1.26
CA VAL A 5 -11.83 -2.41 1.70
C VAL A 5 -11.52 -1.37 0.63
N THR A 6 -12.49 -0.48 0.39
CA THR A 6 -12.31 0.68 -0.48
C THR A 6 -11.88 1.89 0.34
N ILE A 7 -10.85 2.59 -0.12
CA ILE A 7 -10.30 3.78 0.55
C ILE A 7 -10.47 4.96 -0.39
N LYS A 8 -10.89 6.11 0.13
CA LYS A 8 -10.78 7.37 -0.59
C LYS A 8 -9.48 8.06 -0.16
N SER A 9 -8.58 8.27 -1.11
CA SER A 9 -7.30 8.95 -0.85
C SER A 9 -7.52 10.42 -0.50
N ASP A 10 -6.47 11.08 0.00
CA ASP A 10 -6.46 12.53 0.25
C ASP A 10 -6.65 13.34 -1.04
N LEU A 11 -6.21 12.80 -2.18
CA LEU A 11 -6.41 13.38 -3.51
C LEU A 11 -7.78 13.01 -4.14
N GLY A 12 -8.64 12.30 -3.41
CA GLY A 12 -9.99 11.94 -3.89
C GLY A 12 -10.04 10.76 -4.86
N VAL A 13 -8.92 10.04 -5.05
CA VAL A 13 -8.85 8.80 -5.82
C VAL A 13 -9.42 7.64 -5.00
N THR A 14 -10.13 6.72 -5.64
CA THR A 14 -10.65 5.52 -4.98
C THR A 14 -9.67 4.37 -5.15
N LEU A 15 -9.27 3.77 -4.03
CA LEU A 15 -8.28 2.69 -3.97
C LEU A 15 -8.92 1.41 -3.44
N LEU A 16 -8.40 0.27 -3.87
CA LEU A 16 -8.85 -1.04 -3.41
C LEU A 16 -7.75 -1.71 -2.61
N ALA A 17 -7.99 -1.85 -1.31
CA ALA A 17 -7.11 -2.60 -0.45
C ALA A 17 -7.57 -4.05 -0.26
N THR A 18 -6.63 -4.99 -0.36
CA THR A 18 -6.85 -6.42 -0.16
C THR A 18 -5.92 -6.95 0.91
N LEU A 19 -6.50 -7.60 1.93
CA LEU A 19 -5.78 -8.30 2.99
C LEU A 19 -5.45 -9.74 2.56
N TYR A 20 -4.19 -10.11 2.73
CA TYR A 20 -3.67 -11.46 2.61
C TYR A 20 -3.02 -11.88 3.93
N GLY A 21 -3.31 -13.10 4.40
CA GLY A 21 -2.86 -13.60 5.71
C GLY A 21 -3.91 -13.48 6.81
N GLU A 22 -3.50 -13.74 8.05
CA GLU A 22 -4.37 -13.72 9.23
C GLU A 22 -3.71 -12.92 10.35
N SER A 23 -4.52 -12.12 11.05
CA SER A 23 -4.14 -11.48 12.31
C SER A 23 -2.93 -10.52 12.17
N ARG A 24 -1.93 -10.62 13.05
CA ARG A 24 -0.80 -9.69 13.14
C ARG A 24 0.33 -9.91 12.13
N ASP A 25 0.26 -10.99 11.34
CA ASP A 25 1.16 -11.26 10.22
C ASP A 25 0.37 -11.17 8.91
N ALA A 26 0.25 -9.94 8.42
CA ALA A 26 -0.65 -9.59 7.33
C ALA A 26 0.05 -8.75 6.26
N ILE A 27 -0.32 -9.01 5.00
CA ILE A 27 0.06 -8.19 3.85
C ILE A 27 -1.18 -7.50 3.32
N ILE A 28 -1.13 -6.18 3.22
CA ILE A 28 -2.18 -5.36 2.63
C ILE A 28 -1.68 -4.77 1.32
N ARG A 29 -2.35 -5.10 0.23
CA ARG A 29 -2.10 -4.56 -1.11
C ARG A 29 -3.09 -3.43 -1.38
N ILE A 30 -2.64 -2.25 -1.81
CA ILE A 30 -3.50 -1.05 -1.99
C ILE A 30 -3.96 -0.84 -3.44
N SER A 31 -3.43 -1.61 -4.40
CA SER A 31 -3.89 -1.61 -5.80
C SER A 31 -4.02 -3.00 -6.42
N PRO A 32 -5.06 -3.24 -7.25
CA PRO A 32 -5.24 -4.50 -7.95
C PRO A 32 -4.20 -4.74 -9.05
N ASP A 33 -3.56 -3.69 -9.57
CA ASP A 33 -2.60 -3.76 -10.68
C ASP A 33 -1.25 -4.35 -10.24
N VAL A 34 -0.99 -4.40 -8.93
CA VAL A 34 0.18 -5.08 -8.40
C VAL A 34 -0.14 -6.56 -8.16
N ALA A 35 0.70 -7.44 -8.71
CA ALA A 35 0.55 -8.88 -8.54
C ALA A 35 0.54 -9.25 -7.05
N GLY A 36 -0.51 -9.92 -6.58
CA GLY A 36 -0.67 -10.29 -5.17
C GLY A 36 0.46 -11.18 -4.65
N PRO A 37 0.69 -11.22 -3.33
CA PRO A 37 1.78 -11.99 -2.75
C PRO A 37 1.57 -13.49 -2.96
N THR A 38 2.63 -14.21 -3.33
CA THR A 38 2.63 -15.67 -3.49
C THR A 38 2.65 -16.43 -2.16
N SER A 39 3.20 -15.83 -1.11
CA SER A 39 3.14 -16.34 0.27
C SER A 39 3.05 -15.21 1.29
N GLY A 40 2.45 -15.48 2.45
CA GLY A 40 2.34 -14.51 3.57
C GLY A 40 3.68 -14.17 4.24
N LEU A 41 4.77 -14.84 3.86
CA LEU A 41 6.13 -14.62 4.35
C LEU A 41 7.01 -13.92 3.31
N ASP A 42 6.52 -13.72 2.09
CA ASP A 42 7.34 -13.10 1.05
C ASP A 42 7.53 -11.62 1.38
N ASN A 43 8.78 -11.28 1.73
CA ASN A 43 9.34 -9.94 1.71
C ASN A 43 9.44 -9.42 0.26
N HIS A 44 8.39 -9.58 -0.55
CA HIS A 44 8.32 -8.94 -1.84
C HIS A 44 8.36 -7.45 -1.57
N ALA A 45 9.51 -6.81 -1.82
CA ALA A 45 9.63 -5.39 -2.09
C ALA A 45 9.00 -5.21 -3.47
N PRO A 46 7.68 -4.97 -3.55
CA PRO A 46 6.98 -4.90 -4.81
C PRO A 46 7.41 -3.63 -5.54
N ALA A 47 7.18 -3.58 -6.86
CA ALA A 47 7.37 -2.34 -7.62
C ALA A 47 6.58 -1.20 -6.95
N ALA A 48 7.14 0.02 -7.02
CA ALA A 48 6.67 1.21 -6.30
C ALA A 48 5.25 1.67 -6.66
N ASP A 49 4.60 1.03 -7.63
CA ASP A 49 3.33 1.49 -8.16
C ASP A 49 2.21 1.06 -7.20
N LEU A 50 1.66 2.05 -6.50
CA LEU A 50 0.53 2.00 -5.56
C LEU A 50 0.71 1.21 -4.24
N GLY A 51 1.83 0.49 -4.08
CA GLY A 51 2.42 0.16 -2.77
C GLY A 51 1.83 -1.05 -2.00
N TYR A 52 2.58 -1.48 -0.99
CA TYR A 52 2.23 -2.57 -0.08
C TYR A 52 2.55 -2.20 1.35
N LEU A 53 1.72 -2.71 2.27
CA LEU A 53 1.94 -2.65 3.70
C LEU A 53 2.11 -4.06 4.24
N TRP A 54 3.12 -4.26 5.07
CA TRP A 54 3.26 -5.45 5.89
C TRP A 54 3.09 -5.09 7.36
N PHE A 55 2.28 -5.87 8.03
CA PHE A 55 2.06 -5.79 9.46
C PHE A 55 2.71 -7.02 10.10
N ARG A 56 3.55 -6.78 11.11
CA ARG A 56 4.28 -7.81 11.83
C ARG A 56 4.47 -7.39 13.28
N ASP A 57 4.53 -8.37 14.18
CA ASP A 57 4.98 -8.13 15.55
C ASP A 57 6.51 -8.10 15.59
N VAL A 58 7.08 -6.96 15.98
CA VAL A 58 8.52 -6.78 16.20
C VAL A 58 8.75 -6.54 17.68
N HIS A 59 9.39 -7.51 18.35
CA HIS A 59 9.69 -7.44 19.79
C HIS A 59 8.45 -7.17 20.67
N ASP A 60 7.32 -7.82 20.37
CA ASP A 60 6.01 -7.62 21.04
C ASP A 60 5.32 -6.27 20.74
N TRP A 61 5.85 -5.48 19.79
CA TRP A 61 5.22 -4.25 19.31
C TRP A 61 4.72 -4.43 17.87
N PRO A 62 3.43 -4.15 17.61
CA PRO A 62 2.90 -4.21 16.26
C PRO A 62 3.53 -3.10 15.41
N MET A 63 4.20 -3.50 14.32
CA MET A 63 4.86 -2.59 13.39
C MET A 63 4.28 -2.75 11.99
N VAL A 64 3.80 -1.63 11.43
CA VAL A 64 3.47 -1.53 10.01
C VAL A 64 4.67 -0.96 9.30
N THR A 65 5.14 -1.62 8.24
CA THR A 65 6.12 -1.01 7.33
C THR A 65 5.71 -1.28 5.89
N GLY A 66 6.09 -0.39 4.99
CA GLY A 66 5.63 -0.47 3.62
C GLY A 66 6.11 0.68 2.75
N SER A 67 5.65 0.66 1.51
CA SER A 67 5.75 1.78 0.58
C SER A 67 4.36 2.23 0.16
N LEU A 68 4.20 3.54 -0.06
CA LEU A 68 2.98 4.13 -0.58
C LEU A 68 3.35 5.20 -1.62
N ASP A 69 2.59 5.24 -2.71
CA ASP A 69 2.76 6.23 -3.76
C ASP A 69 2.39 7.63 -3.26
N VAL A 70 3.24 8.62 -3.55
CA VAL A 70 2.99 10.05 -3.25
C VAL A 70 1.72 10.60 -3.92
N VAL A 71 1.30 10.03 -5.05
CA VAL A 71 0.03 10.38 -5.73
C VAL A 71 -1.17 9.87 -4.92
N VAL A 72 -0.98 8.84 -4.10
CA VAL A 72 -2.02 8.31 -3.21
C VAL A 72 -2.01 9.00 -1.84
N ALA A 73 -0.82 9.35 -1.34
CA ALA A 73 -0.65 10.05 -0.09
C ALA A 73 0.40 11.14 -0.26
N SER A 74 -0.08 12.36 -0.48
CA SER A 74 0.79 13.50 -0.77
C SER A 74 1.67 13.92 0.42
N THR A 75 1.34 13.47 1.63
CA THR A 75 2.06 13.77 2.86
C THR A 75 2.19 12.54 3.77
N PRO A 76 3.16 12.55 4.71
CA PRO A 76 3.27 11.51 5.75
C PRO A 76 1.98 11.37 6.57
N ASP A 77 1.33 12.47 6.95
CA ASP A 77 0.06 12.45 7.70
C ASP A 77 -1.07 11.81 6.89
N ALA A 78 -1.12 12.03 5.58
CA ALA A 78 -2.09 11.38 4.72
C ALA A 78 -1.86 9.86 4.65
N ALA A 79 -0.60 9.44 4.52
CA ALA A 79 -0.23 8.04 4.54
C ALA A 79 -0.59 7.37 5.88
N GLU A 80 -0.30 8.03 7.00
CA GLU A 80 -0.61 7.52 8.33
C GLU A 80 -2.13 7.34 8.53
N ARG A 81 -2.96 8.30 8.10
CA ARG A 81 -4.42 8.15 8.15
C ARG A 81 -4.94 6.99 7.31
N ILE A 82 -4.36 6.78 6.12
CA ILE A 82 -4.70 5.65 5.26
C ILE A 82 -4.35 4.34 5.97
N VAL A 83 -3.17 4.25 6.59
CA VAL A 83 -2.73 3.07 7.35
C VAL A 83 -3.69 2.78 8.50
N TYR A 84 -4.02 3.75 9.36
CA TYR A 84 -4.94 3.52 10.48
C TYR A 84 -6.33 3.11 10.01
N PHE A 85 -6.85 3.71 8.94
CA PHE A 85 -8.12 3.29 8.35
C PHE A 85 -8.09 1.82 7.90
N LEU A 86 -6.96 1.37 7.34
CA LEU A 86 -6.80 -0.02 6.92
C LEU A 86 -6.71 -0.99 8.10
N LEU A 87 -6.02 -0.60 9.17
CA LEU A 87 -5.90 -1.40 10.38
C LEU A 87 -7.28 -1.62 11.03
N ASP A 88 -8.05 -0.55 11.23
CA ASP A 88 -9.43 -0.59 11.72
C ASP A 88 -10.29 -1.51 10.83
N ARG A 89 -10.25 -1.30 9.51
CA ARG A 89 -11.20 -1.96 8.61
C ARG A 89 -10.83 -3.38 8.22
N LEU A 90 -9.55 -3.67 8.00
CA LEU A 90 -9.09 -4.98 7.54
C LEU A 90 -8.70 -5.88 8.71
N LEU A 91 -7.92 -5.37 9.67
CA LEU A 91 -7.42 -6.16 10.79
C LEU A 91 -8.32 -6.10 12.03
N ASP A 92 -9.30 -5.18 12.08
CA ASP A 92 -10.23 -5.02 13.21
C ASP A 92 -9.46 -4.77 14.52
N THR A 93 -8.44 -3.91 14.44
CA THR A 93 -7.55 -3.57 15.57
C THR A 93 -7.67 -2.10 15.97
N ASP A 94 -7.85 -1.87 17.27
CA ASP A 94 -7.82 -0.55 17.92
C ASP A 94 -6.45 -0.24 18.56
N GLU A 95 -5.43 -1.05 18.26
CA GLU A 95 -4.11 -0.94 18.90
C GLU A 95 -3.28 0.23 18.34
N GLN A 96 -2.49 0.87 19.23
CA GLN A 96 -1.44 1.78 18.78
C GLN A 96 -0.32 0.98 18.11
N VAL A 97 0.00 1.33 16.87
CA VAL A 97 1.03 0.66 16.08
C VAL A 97 2.15 1.63 15.71
N HIS A 98 3.35 1.10 15.50
CA HIS A 98 4.43 1.89 14.92
C HIS A 98 4.38 1.83 13.40
N CYS A 99 4.20 2.99 12.76
CA CYS A 99 4.16 3.11 11.31
C CYS A 99 5.52 3.57 10.78
N ARG A 100 6.12 2.78 9.88
CA ARG A 100 7.29 3.18 9.08
C ARG A 100 6.96 3.04 7.61
N ILE A 101 6.43 4.10 7.01
CA ILE A 101 6.04 4.11 5.59
C ILE A 101 7.05 4.93 4.80
N GLN A 102 7.57 4.35 3.72
CA GLN A 102 8.33 5.10 2.73
C GLN A 102 7.37 5.64 1.66
N LEU A 103 7.34 6.95 1.49
CA LEU A 103 6.68 7.55 0.33
C LEU A 103 7.58 7.40 -0.89
N THR A 104 7.02 6.88 -1.98
CA THR A 104 7.75 6.64 -3.24
C THR A 104 7.11 7.43 -4.36
N GLU A 105 7.95 8.08 -5.18
CA GLU A 105 7.49 8.63 -6.46
C GLU A 105 7.17 7.48 -7.43
N PRO A 106 6.12 7.60 -8.25
CA PRO A 106 5.76 6.59 -9.24
C PRO A 106 6.93 6.37 -10.20
N LEU A 107 7.33 5.11 -10.37
CA LEU A 107 8.58 4.80 -11.08
C LEU A 107 8.45 4.85 -12.60
N ASN A 108 7.24 4.77 -13.15
CA ASN A 108 6.93 5.01 -14.57
C ASN A 108 5.43 5.27 -14.73
N THR A 109 5.03 6.47 -15.14
CA THR A 109 3.64 6.75 -15.49
C THR A 109 3.43 6.41 -16.97
N LEU A 110 2.83 5.25 -17.25
CA LEU A 110 2.33 4.96 -18.60
C LEU A 110 1.05 5.78 -18.82
N VAL A 111 1.13 6.86 -19.61
CA VAL A 111 -0.05 7.59 -20.05
C VAL A 111 -0.52 6.99 -21.37
N GLN A 112 -1.57 6.16 -21.33
CA GLN A 112 -2.25 5.73 -22.55
C GLN A 112 -3.16 6.84 -23.06
N THR A 113 -2.63 7.70 -23.93
CA THR A 113 -3.47 8.44 -24.88
C THR A 113 -3.62 7.55 -26.09
N GLY A 114 -4.83 7.08 -26.39
CA GLY A 114 -5.13 6.01 -27.35
C GLY A 114 -4.74 6.21 -28.82
N GLU A 115 -3.75 7.04 -29.14
CA GLU A 115 -3.18 7.20 -30.48
C GLU A 115 -1.65 6.98 -30.53
N GLU A 116 -0.87 7.22 -29.47
CA GLU A 116 0.57 6.88 -29.42
C GLU A 116 1.06 6.65 -27.98
N ASP A 117 1.91 5.62 -27.78
CA ASP A 117 2.62 5.36 -26.52
C ASP A 117 3.85 6.28 -26.44
N ILE A 118 3.80 7.31 -25.59
CA ILE A 118 4.98 8.15 -25.32
C ILE A 118 5.70 7.61 -24.09
N PHE A 119 6.92 7.13 -24.29
CA PHE A 119 7.85 6.79 -23.22
C PHE A 119 8.54 8.06 -22.73
N VAL A 120 8.32 8.44 -21.47
CA VAL A 120 9.16 9.41 -20.78
C VAL A 120 9.94 8.65 -19.72
N ASP A 121 11.22 8.45 -19.98
CA ASP A 121 12.12 7.79 -19.04
C ASP A 121 12.31 8.68 -17.80
N GLY A 122 11.98 8.15 -16.62
CA GLY A 122 12.26 8.80 -15.34
C GLY A 122 13.72 8.70 -14.93
N ARG A 123 14.57 8.04 -15.71
CA ARG A 123 16.00 7.87 -15.47
C ARG A 123 16.74 8.04 -16.79
N GLY A 124 17.43 9.16 -16.97
CA GLY A 124 18.43 9.26 -18.04
C GLY A 124 19.46 8.13 -17.96
#